data_AF-A0A9D9NBV8-F1
#
_entry.id   AF-A0A9D9NBV8-F1
#
_cell.length_a   1.000
_cell.length_b   1.000
_cell.length_c   1.000
_cell.angle_alpha   90.00
_cell.angle_beta   90.00
_cell.angle_gamma   90.00
#
_symmetry.space_group_name_H-M   'P 1'
#
loop_
_entity.id
_entity.type
_entity.pdbx_description
1 polymer ?
#
loop_
_entity_poly.entity_id
_entity_poly.type
_entity_poly.pdbx_seq_one_letter_code
_entity_poly.pdbx_strand_id
1 'polypeptide(L)' 'MEKEKLEMFATLLEKEKVHMFPGVTFRKICMWIGADIGETDSYLESELGYGGEDILEAYRQSTRLYLKDKYGIDL' A
#
# COMPACT_ATOMS: atom_id res chain seq x y z
N MET A 1 10.31 3.24 -16.18
CA MET A 1 10.77 3.83 -14.91
C MET A 1 9.66 3.84 -13.86
N GLU A 2 8.42 4.21 -14.20
CA GLU A 2 7.28 4.11 -13.25
C GLU A 2 6.83 2.68 -12.96
N LYS A 3 6.78 1.81 -13.97
CA LYS A 3 6.38 0.40 -13.80
C LYS A 3 7.20 -0.35 -12.75
N GLU A 4 8.52 -0.15 -12.74
CA GLU A 4 9.42 -0.77 -11.75
C GLU A 4 9.10 -0.29 -10.32
N LYS A 5 8.82 1.01 -10.15
CA LYS A 5 8.43 1.59 -8.85
C LYS A 5 7.08 1.05 -8.37
N LEU A 6 6.15 0.79 -9.28
CA LEU A 6 4.86 0.15 -8.93
C LEU A 6 5.03 -1.31 -8.54
N GLU A 7 5.89 -2.05 -9.25
CA GLU A 7 6.25 -3.42 -8.86
C GLU A 7 6.92 -3.45 -7.48
N MET A 8 7.74 -2.44 -7.16
CA MET A 8 8.29 -2.25 -5.81
C MET A 8 7.20 -1.92 -4.79
N PHE A 9 6.26 -1.03 -5.10
CA PHE A 9 5.12 -0.70 -4.24
C PHE A 9 4.30 -1.95 -3.92
N ALA A 10 3.90 -2.71 -4.94
CA ALA A 10 3.17 -3.97 -4.77
C ALA A 10 3.98 -5.00 -3.96
N THR A 11 5.29 -5.12 -4.22
CA THR A 11 6.17 -6.02 -3.46
C THR A 11 6.23 -5.65 -1.97
N LEU A 12 6.30 -4.36 -1.64
CA LEU A 12 6.31 -3.91 -0.26
C LEU A 12 4.99 -4.22 0.46
N LEU A 13 3.85 -4.10 -0.20
CA LEU A 13 2.55 -4.46 0.37
C LEU A 13 2.38 -5.98 0.52
N GLU A 14 2.73 -6.74 -0.50
CA GLU A 14 2.41 -8.18 -0.55
C GLU A 14 3.43 -9.04 0.17
N LYS A 15 4.73 -8.75 0.04
CA LYS A 15 5.80 -9.57 0.61
C LYS A 15 6.26 -9.03 1.96
N GLU A 16 6.56 -7.74 2.01
CA GLU A 16 7.11 -7.10 3.21
C GLU A 16 6.03 -6.62 4.20
N LYS A 17 4.75 -6.67 3.80
CA LYS A 17 3.59 -6.31 4.61
C LYS A 17 3.68 -4.91 5.22
N VAL A 18 4.24 -3.94 4.49
CA VAL A 18 4.52 -2.61 5.03
C VAL A 18 3.30 -1.86 5.54
N HIS A 19 2.11 -2.22 5.06
CA HIS A 19 0.82 -1.69 5.53
C HIS A 19 0.54 -1.98 7.00
N MET A 20 1.16 -3.01 7.58
CA MET A 20 1.04 -3.36 9.00
C MET A 20 1.85 -2.46 9.93
N PHE A 21 2.82 -1.69 9.42
CA PHE A 21 3.61 -0.80 10.27
C PHE A 21 2.81 0.46 10.63
N PRO A 22 2.60 0.73 11.93
CA PRO A 22 1.87 1.91 12.36
C PRO A 22 2.50 3.19 11.83
N GLY A 23 1.68 4.06 11.24
CA GLY A 23 2.12 5.36 10.73
C GLY A 23 2.92 5.32 9.42
N VAL A 24 3.04 4.17 8.74
CA VAL A 24 3.42 4.16 7.33
C VAL A 24 2.32 4.82 6.51
N THR A 25 2.67 5.56 5.48
CA THR A 25 1.72 6.20 4.56
C THR A 25 2.20 5.96 3.14
N PHE A 26 1.32 6.14 2.15
CA PHE A 26 1.70 6.03 0.75
C PHE A 26 2.88 6.94 0.41
N ARG A 27 2.84 8.19 0.89
CA ARG A 27 3.96 9.16 0.79
C ARG A 27 5.29 8.59 1.30
N LYS A 28 5.30 7.93 2.47
CA LYS A 28 6.53 7.35 3.03
C LYS A 28 7.04 6.20 2.16
N ILE A 29 6.14 5.37 1.63
CA ILE A 29 6.50 4.28 0.72
C ILE A 29 7.11 4.86 -0.56
N CYS A 30 6.49 5.86 -1.18
CA CYS A 30 7.05 6.55 -2.35
C CYS A 30 8.46 7.10 -2.08
N MET A 31 8.69 7.71 -0.91
CA MET A 31 10.02 8.19 -0.52
C MET A 31 11.05 7.06 -0.42
N TRP A 32 10.67 5.89 0.10
CA TRP A 32 11.58 4.74 0.22
C TRP A 32 12.01 4.18 -1.13
N ILE A 33 11.11 4.19 -2.12
CA ILE A 33 11.38 3.67 -3.46
C ILE A 33 11.82 4.75 -4.46
N GLY A 34 12.01 5.99 -4.00
CA GLY A 34 12.38 7.13 -4.84
C GLY A 34 11.34 7.47 -5.91
N ALA A 35 10.05 7.23 -5.65
CA ALA A 35 8.94 7.55 -6.54
C ALA A 35 8.42 8.97 -6.31
N ASP A 36 8.06 9.65 -7.39
CA ASP A 36 7.26 10.88 -7.26
C ASP A 36 5.85 10.50 -6.84
N ILE A 37 5.35 11.17 -5.80
CA ILE A 37 4.08 10.82 -5.19
C ILE A 37 2.93 11.15 -6.14
N GLY A 38 2.96 12.32 -6.78
CA GLY A 38 1.88 12.78 -7.65
C GLY A 38 1.77 11.95 -8.93
N GLU A 39 2.91 11.66 -9.56
CA GLU A 39 2.97 10.78 -10.73
C GLU A 39 2.49 9.37 -10.40
N THR A 40 2.95 8.80 -9.28
CA THR A 40 2.56 7.44 -8.88
C THR A 40 1.08 7.36 -8.52
N ASP A 41 0.55 8.33 -7.77
CA ASP A 41 -0.87 8.37 -7.38
C ASP A 41 -1.76 8.50 -8.62
N SER A 42 -1.44 9.45 -9.52
CA SER A 42 -2.18 9.66 -10.77
C SER A 42 -2.18 8.40 -11.64
N TYR A 43 -1.04 7.69 -11.68
CA TYR A 43 -0.93 6.44 -12.40
C TYR A 43 -1.82 5.34 -11.78
N LEU A 44 -1.75 5.16 -10.45
CA LEU A 44 -2.58 4.19 -9.72
C LEU A 44 -4.08 4.47 -9.92
N GLU A 45 -4.48 5.74 -9.86
CA GLU A 45 -5.84 6.17 -10.15
C GLU A 45 -6.24 5.83 -11.60
N SER A 46 -5.36 6.07 -12.58
CA SER A 46 -5.67 5.76 -13.98
C SER A 46 -5.79 4.27 -14.29
N GLU A 47 -4.97 3.43 -13.65
CA GLU A 47 -4.91 1.99 -13.95
C GLU A 47 -5.87 1.17 -13.08
N LEU A 48 -6.03 1.55 -11.81
CA LEU A 48 -6.77 0.78 -10.81
C LEU A 48 -8.03 1.50 -10.31
N GLY A 49 -8.16 2.81 -10.58
CA GLY A 49 -9.28 3.63 -10.10
C GLY A 49 -9.14 4.09 -8.65
N TYR A 50 -7.99 3.87 -8.01
CA TYR A 50 -7.76 4.19 -6.60
C TYR A 50 -6.38 4.81 -6.39
N GLY A 51 -6.30 5.79 -5.49
CA GLY A 51 -5.03 6.35 -5.05
C GLY A 51 -4.26 5.38 -4.16
N GLY A 52 -2.96 5.64 -4.00
CA GLY A 52 -2.07 4.81 -3.22
C GLY A 52 -2.41 4.74 -1.72
N GLU A 53 -2.97 5.81 -1.14
CA GLU A 53 -3.44 5.79 0.25
C GLU A 53 -4.71 4.95 0.41
N ASP A 54 -5.62 4.99 -0.57
CA ASP A 54 -6.83 4.14 -0.57
C ASP A 54 -6.47 2.65 -0.68
N ILE A 55 -5.52 2.33 -1.56
CA ILE A 55 -4.97 0.98 -1.70
C ILE A 55 -4.36 0.54 -0.36
N LEU A 56 -3.53 1.38 0.25
CA LEU A 56 -2.89 1.07 1.53
C LEU A 56 -3.91 0.78 2.64
N GLU A 57 -4.99 1.58 2.71
CA GLU A 57 -6.06 1.39 3.67
C GLU A 57 -6.86 0.11 3.41
N ALA A 58 -7.13 -0.23 2.14
CA ALA A 58 -7.78 -1.48 1.77
C ALA A 58 -6.98 -2.71 2.24
N TYR A 59 -5.64 -2.67 2.12
CA TYR A 59 -4.77 -3.74 2.65
C TYR A 59 -4.83 -3.84 4.17
N ARG A 60 -4.90 -2.71 4.88
CA ARG A 60 -5.05 -2.69 6.35
C ARG A 60 -6.38 -3.27 6.80
N GLN A 61 -7.48 -2.84 6.20
CA GLN A 61 -8.81 -3.36 6.52
C GLN A 61 -8.89 -4.86 6.23
N SER A 62 -8.41 -5.30 5.07
CA SER A 62 -8.36 -6.73 4.71
C SER A 62 -7.54 -7.53 5.73
N THR A 63 -6.36 -7.03 6.13
CA THR A 63 -5.52 -7.68 7.13
C THR A 63 -6.19 -7.73 8.51
N ARG A 64 -6.83 -6.63 8.94
CA ARG A 64 -7.56 -6.55 10.20
C ARG A 64 -8.70 -7.57 10.24
N LEU A 65 -9.51 -7.65 9.19
CA LEU A 65 -10.58 -8.63 9.06
C LEU A 65 -10.04 -10.07 9.12
N TYR A 66 -8.97 -10.36 8.38
CA TYR A 66 -8.34 -11.67 8.40
C TYR A 66 -7.84 -12.07 9.81
N LEU A 67 -7.19 -11.14 10.52
CA LEU A 67 -6.67 -11.42 11.87
C LEU A 67 -7.80 -11.63 12.88
N LYS A 68 -8.87 -10.86 12.76
CA LYS A 68 -10.08 -11.03 13.56
C LYS A 68 -10.72 -12.38 13.33
N ASP A 69 -10.94 -12.75 12.07
CA ASP A 69 -11.63 -13.99 11.71
C ASP A 69 -10.82 -15.24 12.05
N LYS A 70 -9.50 -15.21 11.81
CA LYS A 70 -8.65 -16.38 11.98
C LYS A 70 -8.13 -16.57 13.40
N TYR A 71 -7.89 -15.47 14.12
CA TYR A 71 -7.20 -15.50 15.42
C TYR A 71 -7.97 -14.81 16.54
N GLY A 72 -9.09 -14.14 16.27
CA GLY A 72 -9.85 -13.37 17.26
C GLY A 72 -9.15 -12.09 17.71
N ILE A 73 -8.19 -11.57 16.94
CA ILE A 73 -7.43 -10.35 17.27
C ILE A 73 -8.12 -9.14 16.63
N ASP A 74 -8.53 -8.16 17.43
CA ASP A 74 -9.04 -6.86 16.96
C ASP A 74 -7.93 -5.79 17.10
N LEU A 75 -7.48 -5.26 15.96
CA LEU A 75 -6.46 -4.21 15.85
C LEU A 75 -7.10 -2.82 15.72
#